data_AF-A0A955ILD6-F1
#
_entry.id   AF-A0A955ILD6-F1
#
_cell.length_a   1.000
_cell.length_b   1.000
_cell.length_c   1.000
_cell.angle_alpha   90.00
_cell.angle_beta   90.00
_cell.angle_gamma   90.00
#
_symmetry.space_group_name_H-M   'P 1'
#
loop_
_entity.id
_entity.type
_entity.pdbx_description
1 polymer ?
#
loop_
_entity_poly.entity_id
_entity_poly.type
_entity_poly.pdbx_seq_one_letter_code
_entity_poly.pdbx_strand_id
1 'polypeptide(L)'
;GLARIADESVWGVAAITAGCVRIAALAVNGLWRPSYELRAMCAFASIFVWFTIALGLLSAPRLSTAHAVYPVLLIIEMANLHYAAIDGRMARLKAEVTGGRAR
;
A
#
# COMPACT_ATOMS: atom_id res chain seq x y z
N GLY A 1 -1.33 23.99 4.95
CA GLY A 1 -0.59 22.77 4.56
C GLY A 1 -0.35 21.89 5.78
N LEU A 2 0.07 20.64 5.56
CA LEU A 2 0.31 19.60 6.58
C LEU A 2 1.12 20.03 7.82
N ALA A 3 2.00 21.03 7.68
CA ALA A 3 2.71 21.68 8.79
C ALA A 3 1.80 22.38 9.83
N ARG A 4 0.53 22.64 9.51
CA ARG A 4 -0.49 23.12 10.47
C ARG A 4 -1.07 22.01 11.34
N ILE A 5 -0.94 20.75 10.92
CA ILE A 5 -1.54 19.59 11.58
C ILE A 5 -0.52 18.91 12.48
N ALA A 6 0.71 18.73 11.99
CA ALA A 6 1.83 18.25 12.79
C ALA A 6 3.16 18.74 12.22
N ASP A 7 4.19 18.73 13.06
CA ASP A 7 5.54 19.15 12.71
C ASP A 7 6.17 18.23 11.64
N GLU A 8 7.10 18.75 10.85
CA GLU A 8 7.73 18.00 9.74
C GLU A 8 8.42 16.72 10.25
N SER A 9 8.98 16.79 11.46
CA SER A 9 9.55 15.66 12.19
C SER A 9 8.54 14.53 12.45
N VAL A 10 7.30 14.87 12.81
CA VAL A 10 6.22 13.90 13.07
C VAL A 10 5.80 13.20 11.79
N TRP A 11 5.68 13.95 10.69
CA TRP A 11 5.38 13.38 9.37
C TRP A 11 6.52 12.49 8.85
N GLY A 12 7.78 12.89 9.10
CA GLY A 12 8.95 12.08 8.80
C GLY A 12 8.96 10.75 9.55
N VAL A 13 8.71 10.78 10.87
CA VAL A 13 8.62 9.57 11.70
C VAL A 13 7.44 8.69 11.29
N ALA A 14 6.29 9.27 11.00
CA ALA A 14 5.12 8.53 10.51
C ALA A 14 5.41 7.82 9.18
N ALA A 15 6.07 8.50 8.24
CA ALA A 15 6.46 7.92 6.96
C ALA A 15 7.48 6.78 7.12
N ILE A 16 8.51 6.96 7.97
CA ILE A 16 9.51 5.91 8.26
C ILE A 16 8.83 4.70 8.91
N THR A 17 7.98 4.92 9.91
CA THR A 17 7.28 3.84 10.62
C THR A 17 6.38 3.06 9.67
N ALA A 18 5.63 3.75 8.80
CA ALA A 18 4.81 3.09 7.79
C ALA A 18 5.65 2.28 6.78
N GLY A 19 6.81 2.81 6.37
CA GLY A 19 7.77 2.10 5.52
C GLY A 19 8.31 0.83 6.19
N CYS A 20 8.67 0.89 7.46
CA CYS A 20 9.15 -0.27 8.24
C CYS A 20 8.08 -1.35 8.38
N VAL A 21 6.83 -0.97 8.68
CA VAL A 21 5.69 -1.91 8.76
C VAL A 21 5.49 -2.62 7.41
N ARG A 22 5.61 -1.90 6.29
CA ARG A 22 5.51 -2.48 4.95
C ARG A 22 6.62 -3.49 4.67
N ILE A 23 7.87 -3.16 4.99
CA ILE A 23 9.01 -4.08 4.82
C ILE A 23 8.81 -5.34 5.66
N ALA A 24 8.39 -5.19 6.91
CA ALA A 24 8.10 -6.32 7.79
C ALA A 24 6.99 -7.21 7.23
N ALA A 25 5.90 -6.62 6.74
CA ALA A 25 4.79 -7.38 6.19
C ALA A 25 5.11 -8.04 4.85
N LEU A 26 5.92 -7.41 3.99
CA LEU A 26 6.47 -8.04 2.78
C LEU A 26 7.43 -9.19 3.13
N ALA A 27 8.28 -9.02 4.15
CA ALA A 27 9.16 -10.08 4.63
C ALA A 27 8.35 -11.30 5.10
N VAL A 28 7.27 -11.09 5.86
CA VAL A 28 6.36 -12.17 6.28
C VAL A 28 5.67 -12.83 5.08
N ASN A 29 5.22 -12.04 4.10
CA ASN A 29 4.51 -12.55 2.92
C ASN A 29 5.43 -13.34 1.96
N GLY A 30 6.67 -12.88 1.79
CA GLY A 30 7.65 -13.48 0.88
C GLY A 30 8.33 -14.74 1.43
N LEU A 31 8.46 -14.85 2.76
CA LEU A 31 9.27 -15.92 3.37
C LEU A 31 8.48 -17.18 3.77
N TRP A 32 7.15 -17.09 3.94
CA TRP A 32 6.41 -18.18 4.59
C TRP A 32 5.22 -18.75 3.80
N ARG A 33 4.18 -17.95 3.54
CA ARG A 33 3.02 -18.36 2.73
C ARG A 33 2.47 -17.15 1.99
N PRO A 34 2.12 -17.29 0.70
CA PRO A 34 1.46 -16.23 -0.04
C PRO A 34 0.12 -15.90 0.64
N SER A 35 0.07 -14.75 1.30
CA SER A 35 -1.12 -14.23 1.98
C SER A 35 -1.65 -13.05 1.19
N TYR A 36 -2.72 -13.30 0.43
CA TYR A 36 -3.38 -12.31 -0.43
C TYR A 36 -3.98 -11.17 0.40
N GLU A 37 -4.54 -11.49 1.56
CA GLU A 37 -5.11 -10.52 2.50
C GLU A 37 -4.02 -9.63 3.12
N LEU A 38 -2.89 -10.20 3.51
CA LEU A 38 -1.77 -9.42 4.04
C LEU A 38 -1.20 -8.47 2.98
N ARG A 39 -1.09 -8.92 1.72
CA ARG A 39 -0.65 -8.07 0.60
C ARG A 39 -1.64 -6.93 0.36
N ALA A 40 -2.93 -7.19 0.42
CA ALA A 40 -3.97 -6.18 0.30
C ALA A 40 -3.90 -5.15 1.45
N MET A 41 -3.74 -5.60 2.70
CA MET A 41 -3.58 -4.69 3.86
C MET A 41 -2.34 -3.79 3.72
N CYS A 42 -1.22 -4.34 3.22
CA CYS A 42 0.00 -3.55 2.97
C CYS A 42 -0.21 -2.49 1.89
N ALA A 43 -0.84 -2.86 0.77
CA ALA A 43 -1.14 -1.94 -0.31
C ALA A 43 -2.09 -0.83 0.18
N PHE A 44 -3.13 -1.18 0.95
CA PHE A 44 -4.06 -0.21 1.54
C PHE A 44 -3.37 0.80 2.47
N ALA A 45 -2.51 0.31 3.39
CA ALA A 45 -1.74 1.20 4.25
C ALA A 45 -0.81 2.15 3.45
N SER A 46 -0.29 1.67 2.33
CA SER A 46 0.62 2.46 1.48
C SER A 46 -0.13 3.50 0.65
N ILE A 47 -1.34 3.18 0.17
CA ILE A 47 -2.25 4.15 -0.45
C ILE A 47 -2.50 5.32 0.52
N PHE A 48 -2.78 5.04 1.79
CA PHE A 48 -2.99 6.08 2.79
C PHE A 48 -1.78 7.02 2.93
N VAL A 49 -0.57 6.46 3.02
CA VAL A 49 0.67 7.26 3.10
C VAL A 49 0.87 8.11 1.85
N TRP A 50 0.84 7.50 0.66
CA TRP A 50 1.05 8.26 -0.58
C TRP A 50 -0.03 9.31 -0.81
N PHE A 51 -1.27 9.05 -0.39
CA PHE A 51 -2.35 10.02 -0.44
C PHE A 51 -2.05 11.22 0.47
N THR A 52 -1.64 11.00 1.72
CA THR A 52 -1.27 12.09 2.63
C THR A 52 -0.10 12.93 2.11
N ILE A 53 0.94 12.28 1.55
CA ILE A 53 2.10 12.97 0.95
C ILE A 53 1.67 13.77 -0.29
N ALA A 54 0.85 13.19 -1.17
CA ALA A 54 0.35 13.86 -2.36
C ALA A 54 -0.48 15.10 -2.00
N LEU A 55 -1.36 15.02 -1.00
CA LEU A 55 -2.12 16.17 -0.49
C LEU A 55 -1.20 17.26 0.11
N GLY A 56 -0.13 16.85 0.78
CA GLY A 56 0.88 17.77 1.32
C GLY A 56 1.60 18.55 0.25
N LEU A 57 1.98 17.85 -0.80
CA LEU A 57 2.62 18.45 -1.95
C LEU A 57 1.71 19.40 -2.72
N LEU A 58 0.42 19.08 -2.87
CA LEU A 58 -0.55 20.00 -3.47
C LEU A 58 -0.68 21.32 -2.71
N SER A 59 -0.33 21.34 -1.42
CA SER A 59 -0.29 22.55 -0.59
C SER A 59 1.08 23.26 -0.59
N ALA A 60 2.07 22.71 -1.30
CA ALA A 60 3.43 23.24 -1.31
C ALA A 60 3.55 24.39 -2.35
N PRO A 61 4.23 25.49 -2.01
CA PRO A 61 4.33 26.66 -2.88
C PRO A 61 5.28 26.48 -4.07
N ARG A 62 6.00 25.34 -4.16
CA ARG A 62 6.99 25.08 -5.22
C ARG A 62 6.68 23.77 -5.91
N LEU A 63 6.56 23.82 -7.24
CA LEU A 63 6.49 22.64 -8.07
C LEU A 63 7.84 21.92 -8.04
N SER A 64 7.81 20.62 -7.77
CA SER A 64 9.00 19.76 -7.67
C SER A 64 8.72 18.42 -8.34
N THR A 65 9.78 17.66 -8.65
CA THR A 65 9.68 16.31 -9.22
C THR A 65 8.79 15.37 -8.40
N ALA A 66 8.75 15.58 -7.08
CA ALA A 66 7.88 14.85 -6.17
C ALA A 66 6.37 14.97 -6.52
N HIS A 67 5.94 16.04 -7.21
CA HIS A 67 4.55 16.22 -7.66
C HIS A 67 4.15 15.22 -8.74
N ALA A 68 5.11 14.71 -9.51
CA ALA A 68 4.85 13.65 -10.48
C ALA A 68 5.04 12.26 -9.85
N VAL A 69 6.07 12.10 -9.01
CA VAL A 69 6.45 10.80 -8.44
C VAL A 69 5.38 10.27 -7.48
N TYR A 70 4.95 11.06 -6.50
CA TYR A 70 4.06 10.55 -5.43
C TYR A 70 2.65 10.19 -5.91
N PRO A 71 2.01 10.94 -6.84
CA PRO A 71 0.74 10.50 -7.42
C PRO A 71 0.86 9.22 -8.25
N VAL A 72 1.96 9.04 -8.99
CA VAL A 72 2.20 7.80 -9.73
C VAL A 72 2.37 6.62 -8.77
N LEU A 73 3.13 6.79 -7.68
CA LEU A 73 3.26 5.76 -6.65
C LEU A 73 1.93 5.42 -5.98
N LEU A 74 1.08 6.42 -5.73
CA LEU A 74 -0.28 6.21 -5.23
C LEU A 74 -1.10 5.33 -6.21
N ILE A 75 -1.06 5.63 -7.51
CA ILE A 75 -1.78 4.86 -8.54
C ILE A 75 -1.26 3.41 -8.59
N ILE A 76 0.06 3.22 -8.52
CA ILE A 76 0.67 1.88 -8.52
C ILE A 76 0.22 1.08 -7.29
N GLU A 77 0.13 1.70 -6.12
CA GLU A 77 -0.36 1.02 -4.91
C GLU A 77 -1.86 0.69 -5.00
N MET A 78 -2.67 1.54 -5.61
CA MET A 78 -4.07 1.24 -5.90
C MET A 78 -4.20 0.03 -6.84
N ALA A 79 -3.35 -0.05 -7.88
CA ALA A 79 -3.30 -1.20 -8.76
C ALA A 79 -2.87 -2.47 -8.01
N ASN A 80 -1.85 -2.39 -7.15
CA ASN A 80 -1.41 -3.51 -6.32
C ASN A 80 -2.52 -4.03 -5.39
N LEU A 81 -3.31 -3.13 -4.79
CA LEU A 81 -4.46 -3.51 -3.98
C LEU A 81 -5.52 -4.24 -4.83
N HIS A 82 -5.81 -3.71 -6.03
CA HIS A 82 -6.77 -4.31 -6.95
C HIS A 82 -6.35 -5.72 -7.39
N TYR A 83 -5.10 -5.89 -7.80
CA TYR A 83 -4.56 -7.20 -8.16
C TYR A 83 -4.50 -8.15 -6.96
N ALA A 84 -4.22 -7.64 -5.76
CA ALA A 84 -4.26 -8.46 -4.54
C ALA A 84 -5.66 -9.04 -4.29
N ALA A 85 -6.71 -8.26 -4.51
CA ALA A 85 -8.09 -8.70 -4.35
C ALA A 85 -8.49 -9.73 -5.43
N ILE A 86 -8.10 -9.52 -6.69
CA ILE A 86 -8.35 -10.47 -7.79
C ILE A 86 -7.66 -11.81 -7.51
N ASP A 87 -6.38 -11.78 -7.14
CA ASP A 87 -5.62 -13.00 -6.87
C ASP A 87 -6.21 -13.80 -5.71
N GLY A 88 -6.66 -13.11 -4.65
CA GLY A 88 -7.36 -13.75 -3.54
C GLY A 88 -8.66 -14.42 -3.97
N ARG A 89 -9.46 -13.76 -4.83
CA ARG A 89 -10.69 -14.34 -5.39
C ARG A 89 -10.39 -15.57 -6.25
N MET A 90 -9.40 -15.50 -7.13
CA MET A 90 -9.04 -16.62 -8.01
C MET A 90 -8.50 -17.81 -7.22
N ALA A 91 -7.70 -17.56 -6.18
CA ALA A 91 -7.20 -18.61 -5.29
C ALA A 91 -8.36 -19.33 -4.57
N ARG A 92 -9.36 -18.59 -4.10
CA ARG A 92 -10.56 -19.16 -3.49
C ARG A 92 -11.38 -20.00 -4.47
N LEU A 93 -11.64 -19.50 -5.67
CA LEU A 93 -12.36 -20.25 -6.70
C LEU A 93 -11.65 -21.56 -7.06
N LYS A 94 -10.31 -21.52 -7.19
CA LYS A 94 -9.51 -22.71 -7.46
C LYS A 94 -9.64 -23.74 -6.33
N ALA A 95 -9.64 -23.29 -5.07
CA ALA A 95 -9.82 -24.18 -3.92
C ALA A 95 -11.22 -24.83 -3.90
N GLU A 96 -12.27 -24.07 -4.24
CA GLU A 96 -13.65 -24.59 -4.34
C GLU A 96 -13.77 -25.64 -5.47
N VAL A 97 -13.17 -25.39 -6.65
CA VAL A 97 -13.18 -26.33 -7.78
C VAL A 97 -12.37 -27.59 -7.48
N THR A 98 -11.16 -27.45 -6.92
CA THR A 98 -10.32 -28.61 -6.57
C THR A 98 -10.92 -29.42 -5.42
N GLY A 99 -11.49 -28.77 -4.41
CA GLY A 99 -12.18 -29.43 -3.30
C GLY A 99 -13.47 -30.13 -3.72
N GLY A 100 -14.22 -29.55 -4.68
CA GLY A 100 -15.43 -30.15 -5.24
C GLY A 100 -15.16 -31.33 -6.18
N ARG A 101 -13.96 -31.43 -6.76
CA ARG A 101 -13.56 -32.54 -7.65
C ARG A 101 -13.00 -33.76 -6.91
N ALA A 102 -12.74 -33.62 -5.61
CA ALA A 102 -12.26 -34.69 -4.73
C ALA A 102 -13.37 -35.38 -3.92
N ARG A 103 -14.62 -34.94 -4.07
CA ARG A 103 -15.83 -35.60 -3.55
C ARG A 103 -16.59 -36.24 -4.71
#